data_AF-A0A935BZC0-F1
#
_entry.id   AF-A0A935BZC0-F1
#
_cell.length_a   1.000
_cell.length_b   1.000
_cell.length_c   1.000
_cell.angle_alpha   90.00
_cell.angle_beta   90.00
_cell.angle_gamma   90.00
#
_symmetry.space_group_name_H-M   'P 1'
#
loop_
_entity.id
_entity.type
_entity.pdbx_description
1 polymer ?
#
loop_
_entity_poly.entity_id
_entity_poly.type
_entity_poly.pdbx_seq_one_letter_code
_entity_poly.pdbx_strand_id
1 'polypeptide(L)'
;MIINNVPRTSRLSDVNIGIEQFVDHSYYQQWNRQRYQTDPLSGPISPWHPWNKETILLPSRMNLKERYSWSTAPRWDREPMETGPIARLWISAVFGKKTANSSVAIVAALKSTYLGGSALHPDCDGRYLKGQTRSNAIEPGPIRWLTRVWSHTPICSMRSIR
;
A
#
# COMPACT_ATOMS: atom_id res chain seq x y z
N MET A 1 4.13 -5.56 -5.50
CA MET A 1 3.49 -6.41 -4.48
C MET A 1 4.54 -7.28 -3.80
N ILE A 2 4.45 -7.37 -2.48
CA ILE A 2 5.29 -8.20 -1.61
C ILE A 2 4.33 -9.01 -0.76
N ILE A 3 4.53 -10.34 -0.66
CA ILE A 3 3.71 -11.25 0.15
C ILE A 3 4.66 -12.12 0.95
N ASN A 4 4.45 -12.26 2.26
CA ASN A 4 5.31 -13.06 3.15
C ASN A 4 6.81 -12.73 2.97
N ASN A 5 7.13 -11.43 2.88
CA ASN A 5 8.48 -10.89 2.62
C ASN A 5 9.11 -11.26 1.27
N VAL A 6 8.37 -11.91 0.36
CA VAL A 6 8.83 -12.26 -0.98
C VAL A 6 8.26 -11.28 -2.01
N PRO A 7 9.09 -10.61 -2.83
CA PRO A 7 8.60 -9.77 -3.91
C PRO A 7 7.89 -10.62 -4.97
N ARG A 8 6.63 -10.27 -5.29
CA ARG A 8 5.80 -11.01 -6.26
C ARG A 8 5.81 -10.38 -7.65
N THR A 9 5.37 -9.12 -7.75
CA THR A 9 5.34 -8.40 -9.03
C THR A 9 5.57 -6.91 -8.86
N SER A 10 6.13 -6.27 -9.89
CA SER A 10 6.26 -4.81 -10.02
C SER A 10 5.63 -4.27 -11.31
N ARG A 11 4.93 -5.12 -12.07
CA ARG A 11 4.27 -4.76 -13.30
C ARG A 11 2.85 -4.29 -12.99
N LEU A 12 2.45 -3.16 -13.56
CA LEU A 12 1.13 -2.57 -13.31
C LEU A 12 -0.02 -3.41 -13.87
N SER A 13 0.22 -4.08 -15.00
CA SER A 13 -0.71 -5.05 -15.60
C SER A 13 -1.09 -6.17 -14.61
N ASP A 14 -0.07 -6.78 -14.01
CA ASP A 14 -0.24 -7.92 -13.10
C ASP A 14 -0.87 -7.46 -11.78
N VAL A 15 -0.54 -6.23 -11.35
CA VAL A 15 -1.21 -5.60 -10.19
C VAL A 15 -2.70 -5.42 -10.46
N ASN A 16 -3.07 -4.93 -11.65
CA ASN A 16 -4.46 -4.68 -12.01
C ASN A 16 -5.31 -5.96 -11.98
N ILE A 17 -4.91 -7.00 -12.72
CA ILE A 17 -5.69 -8.24 -12.81
C ILE A 17 -5.87 -8.91 -11.44
N GLY A 18 -4.85 -8.84 -10.58
CA GLY A 18 -4.89 -9.51 -9.28
C GLY A 18 -5.87 -8.90 -8.28
N ILE A 19 -6.48 -7.74 -8.55
CA ILE A 19 -7.38 -7.06 -7.61
C ILE A 19 -8.77 -7.72 -7.64
N GLU A 20 -9.22 -8.16 -6.47
CA GLU A 20 -10.55 -8.72 -6.26
C GLU A 20 -11.25 -8.01 -5.10
N GLN A 21 -12.58 -7.92 -5.15
CA GLN A 21 -13.38 -7.37 -4.05
C GLN A 21 -14.44 -8.35 -3.59
N PHE A 22 -14.48 -8.59 -2.28
CA PHE A 22 -15.47 -9.46 -1.64
C PHE A 22 -16.46 -8.64 -0.80
N VAL A 23 -17.67 -9.18 -0.63
CA VAL A 23 -18.79 -8.52 0.06
C VAL A 23 -19.43 -9.39 1.16
N ASP A 24 -18.79 -10.51 1.52
CA ASP A 24 -19.35 -11.51 2.45
C ASP A 24 -19.77 -10.91 3.80
N HIS A 25 -18.95 -9.99 4.32
CA HIS A 25 -19.16 -9.30 5.60
C HIS A 25 -19.64 -7.84 5.44
N SER A 26 -20.10 -7.47 4.25
CA SER A 26 -20.50 -6.11 3.90
C SER A 26 -22.01 -5.99 3.67
N TYR A 27 -22.58 -4.79 3.83
CA TYR A 27 -24.01 -4.51 3.55
C TYR A 27 -24.33 -4.39 2.05
N TYR A 28 -23.73 -5.25 1.22
CA TYR A 28 -23.93 -5.28 -0.22
C TYR A 28 -24.39 -6.67 -0.67
N GLN A 29 -25.18 -6.71 -1.75
CA GLN A 29 -25.46 -7.97 -2.42
C GLN A 29 -24.28 -8.37 -3.31
N GLN A 30 -24.03 -9.68 -3.41
CA GLN A 30 -23.02 -10.23 -4.32
C GLN A 30 -23.47 -10.02 -5.77
N TRP A 31 -22.58 -9.49 -6.61
CA TRP A 31 -22.84 -9.37 -8.05
C TRP A 31 -22.57 -10.70 -8.75
N ASN A 32 -23.38 -11.03 -9.76
CA ASN A 32 -23.27 -12.27 -10.52
C ASN A 32 -22.94 -12.04 -12.01
N ARG A 33 -22.74 -10.79 -12.43
CA ARG A 33 -22.53 -10.44 -13.83
C ARG A 33 -21.03 -10.24 -14.11
N GLN A 34 -20.47 -11.06 -15.00
CA GLN A 34 -19.12 -10.88 -15.53
C GLN A 34 -19.20 -10.16 -16.88
N ARG A 35 -19.20 -8.82 -16.85
CA ARG A 35 -19.26 -7.96 -18.06
C ARG A 35 -17.97 -8.04 -18.89
N TYR A 36 -16.83 -8.15 -18.21
CA TYR A 36 -15.50 -8.20 -18.78
C TYR A 36 -14.82 -9.50 -18.36
N GLN A 37 -14.46 -10.32 -19.35
CA GLN A 37 -13.81 -11.61 -19.15
C GLN A 37 -12.29 -11.52 -19.28
N THR A 38 -11.78 -10.58 -20.05
CA THR A 38 -10.35 -10.44 -20.37
C THR A 38 -9.93 -8.98 -20.42
N ASP A 39 -8.73 -8.71 -19.92
CA ASP A 39 -8.03 -7.43 -20.08
C ASP A 39 -7.37 -7.39 -21.47
N PRO A 40 -7.46 -6.27 -22.22
CA PRO A 40 -6.79 -6.15 -23.51
C PRO A 40 -5.27 -6.38 -23.50
N LEU A 41 -4.60 -6.16 -22.35
CA LEU A 41 -3.14 -6.19 -22.27
C LEU A 41 -2.58 -7.45 -21.61
N SER A 42 -3.27 -8.00 -20.60
CA SER A 42 -2.61 -8.88 -19.63
C SER A 42 -3.28 -10.20 -19.29
N GLY A 43 -4.49 -10.48 -19.81
CA GLY A 43 -5.08 -11.83 -19.75
C GLY A 43 -6.49 -11.90 -19.12
N PRO A 44 -6.90 -13.07 -18.60
CA PRO A 44 -8.26 -13.27 -18.07
C PRO A 44 -8.47 -12.52 -16.75
N ILE A 45 -9.69 -12.00 -16.58
CA ILE A 45 -10.12 -11.20 -15.43
C ILE A 45 -11.07 -12.02 -14.57
N SER A 46 -10.94 -11.91 -13.25
CA SER A 46 -11.82 -12.60 -12.32
C SER A 46 -13.24 -12.00 -12.30
N PRO A 47 -14.28 -12.80 -11.97
CA PRO A 47 -15.64 -12.29 -11.78
C PRO A 47 -15.73 -11.22 -10.67
N TRP A 48 -14.84 -11.29 -9.68
CA TRP A 48 -14.76 -10.38 -8.53
C TRP A 48 -13.92 -9.13 -8.78
N HIS A 49 -13.42 -8.96 -10.00
CA HIS A 49 -12.65 -7.78 -10.37
C HIS A 49 -13.53 -6.51 -10.34
N PRO A 50 -12.99 -5.34 -9.93
CA PRO A 50 -13.77 -4.10 -9.84
C PRO A 50 -14.47 -3.68 -11.14
N TRP A 51 -13.93 -4.03 -12.31
CA TRP A 51 -14.59 -3.76 -13.59
C TRP A 51 -15.94 -4.47 -13.75
N ASN A 52 -16.13 -5.61 -13.08
CA ASN A 52 -17.35 -6.39 -13.09
C ASN A 52 -18.31 -6.03 -11.95
N LYS A 53 -17.90 -5.15 -11.04
CA LYS A 53 -18.65 -4.83 -9.82
C LYS A 53 -19.98 -4.15 -10.13
N GLU A 54 -20.99 -4.54 -9.37
CA GLU A 54 -22.27 -3.84 -9.27
C GLU A 54 -22.58 -3.61 -7.79
N THR A 55 -22.77 -2.34 -7.39
CA THR A 55 -22.98 -1.96 -5.99
C THR A 55 -24.48 -1.96 -5.69
N ILE A 56 -25.00 -3.11 -5.28
CA ILE A 56 -26.40 -3.26 -4.88
C ILE A 56 -26.45 -3.24 -3.35
N LEU A 57 -27.24 -2.31 -2.79
CA LEU A 57 -27.36 -2.11 -1.35
C LEU A 57 -28.21 -3.23 -0.73
N LEU A 58 -27.74 -3.80 0.38
CA LEU A 58 -28.52 -4.71 1.22
C LEU A 58 -28.35 -4.31 2.70
N PRO A 59 -29.01 -3.23 3.13
CA PRO A 59 -28.94 -2.78 4.52
C PRO A 59 -29.51 -3.85 5.44
N SER A 60 -28.76 -4.18 6.50
CA SER A 60 -29.15 -5.16 7.52
C SER A 60 -28.71 -4.67 8.90
N ARG A 61 -29.25 -5.28 9.96
CA ARG A 61 -28.78 -5.05 11.33
C ARG A 61 -27.33 -5.54 11.46
N MET A 62 -26.51 -4.78 12.19
CA MET A 62 -25.12 -5.13 12.43
C MET A 62 -25.00 -6.48 13.15
N ASN A 63 -24.29 -7.42 12.53
CA ASN A 63 -23.93 -8.72 13.09
C ASN A 63 -22.47 -9.04 12.79
N LEU A 64 -21.65 -9.18 13.83
CA LEU A 64 -20.20 -9.42 13.71
C LEU A 64 -19.87 -10.76 13.02
N LYS A 65 -20.76 -11.75 13.10
CA LYS A 65 -20.57 -13.05 12.42
C LYS A 65 -20.95 -13.00 10.94
N GLU A 66 -21.82 -12.07 10.57
CA GLU A 66 -22.34 -11.92 9.23
C GLU A 66 -21.91 -10.56 8.69
N ARG A 67 -22.83 -9.61 8.52
CA ARG A 67 -22.56 -8.31 7.90
C ARG A 67 -22.49 -7.23 8.96
N TYR A 68 -21.38 -6.52 8.99
CA TYR A 68 -21.12 -5.48 9.99
C TYR A 68 -20.55 -4.19 9.42
N SER A 69 -20.22 -4.12 8.13
CA SER A 69 -19.52 -2.97 7.54
C SER A 69 -20.09 -2.50 6.19
N TRP A 70 -19.96 -1.20 5.94
CA TRP A 70 -20.16 -0.61 4.60
C TRP A 70 -18.90 -0.68 3.73
N SER A 71 -17.78 -1.15 4.27
CA SER A 71 -16.57 -1.36 3.48
C SER A 71 -16.60 -2.73 2.83
N THR A 72 -16.25 -2.80 1.54
CA THR A 72 -15.92 -4.07 0.88
C THR A 72 -14.56 -4.58 1.32
N ALA A 73 -14.29 -5.86 1.13
CA ALA A 73 -13.00 -6.47 1.43
C ALA A 73 -12.16 -6.63 0.15
N PRO A 74 -11.33 -5.63 -0.24
CA PRO A 74 -10.40 -5.81 -1.34
C PRO A 74 -9.29 -6.79 -0.97
N ARG A 75 -8.87 -7.58 -1.95
CA ARG A 75 -7.78 -8.56 -1.88
C ARG A 75 -6.96 -8.50 -3.14
N TRP A 76 -5.68 -8.87 -3.04
CA TRP A 76 -4.84 -9.11 -4.21
C TRP A 76 -4.48 -10.58 -4.22
N ASP A 77 -4.84 -11.32 -5.27
CA ASP A 77 -4.66 -12.78 -5.33
C ASP A 77 -5.21 -13.50 -4.07
N ARG A 78 -6.43 -13.09 -3.65
CA ARG A 78 -7.10 -13.52 -2.39
C ARG A 78 -6.40 -13.18 -1.07
N GLU A 79 -5.22 -12.58 -1.10
CA GLU A 79 -4.49 -12.19 0.09
C GLU A 79 -4.89 -10.78 0.57
N PRO A 80 -4.99 -10.56 1.91
CA PRO A 80 -5.17 -9.23 2.48
C PRO A 80 -3.87 -8.44 2.32
N MET A 81 -3.98 -7.20 1.86
CA MET A 81 -2.84 -6.33 1.61
C MET A 81 -2.90 -5.08 2.49
N GLU A 82 -1.74 -4.67 3.01
CA GLU A 82 -1.57 -3.35 3.59
C GLU A 82 -1.23 -2.34 2.50
N THR A 83 -1.85 -1.16 2.59
CA THR A 83 -1.56 -0.02 1.71
C THR A 83 -1.26 1.21 2.55
N GLY A 84 -0.43 2.10 2.02
CA GLY A 84 -0.10 3.34 2.68
C GLY A 84 1.32 3.80 2.37
N PRO A 85 1.80 4.84 3.07
CA PRO A 85 3.12 5.37 2.80
C PRO A 85 4.24 4.40 3.21
N ILE A 86 4.04 3.59 4.26
CA ILE A 86 4.99 2.53 4.64
C ILE A 86 5.12 1.46 3.56
N ALA A 87 4.01 0.99 2.99
CA ALA A 87 4.02 0.03 1.89
C ALA A 87 4.76 0.59 0.67
N ARG A 88 4.59 1.89 0.37
CA ARG A 88 5.32 2.56 -0.72
C ARG A 88 6.83 2.56 -0.49
N LEU A 89 7.27 2.82 0.74
CA LEU A 89 8.69 2.78 1.09
C LEU A 89 9.29 1.40 0.91
N TRP A 90 8.62 0.36 1.40
CA TRP A 90 9.06 -1.03 1.24
C TRP A 90 9.12 -1.44 -0.23
N ILE A 91 8.09 -1.13 -1.02
CA ILE A 91 8.07 -1.43 -2.46
C ILE A 91 9.21 -0.69 -3.18
N SER A 92 9.44 0.59 -2.87
CA SER A 92 10.54 1.36 -3.46
C SER A 92 11.91 0.82 -3.07
N ALA A 93 12.09 0.40 -1.82
CA ALA A 93 13.34 -0.17 -1.33
C ALA A 93 13.64 -1.52 -1.98
N VAL A 94 12.64 -2.40 -2.09
CA VAL A 94 12.78 -3.77 -2.61
C VAL A 94 12.92 -3.80 -4.13
N PHE A 95 12.07 -3.06 -4.86
CA PHE A 95 12.08 -3.13 -6.32
C PHE A 95 13.10 -2.20 -6.97
N GLY A 96 13.68 -1.25 -6.22
CA GLY A 96 14.89 -0.50 -6.60
C GLY A 96 14.84 0.16 -7.98
N LYS A 97 13.64 0.41 -8.54
CA LYS A 97 13.51 0.99 -9.89
C LYS A 97 13.97 2.44 -9.83
N LYS A 98 15.15 2.67 -10.38
CA LYS A 98 15.87 3.94 -10.44
C LYS A 98 15.11 4.95 -11.31
N THR A 99 14.06 5.57 -10.80
CA THR A 99 13.66 6.90 -11.28
C THR A 99 14.32 7.91 -10.37
N ALA A 100 15.25 8.66 -10.94
CA ALA A 100 16.10 9.63 -10.29
C ALA A 100 15.34 10.50 -9.26
N ASN A 101 15.97 10.67 -8.10
CA ASN A 101 15.81 11.77 -7.14
C ASN A 101 14.85 11.64 -5.93
N SER A 102 13.78 10.83 -5.95
CA SER A 102 12.79 10.87 -4.83
C SER A 102 12.76 9.66 -3.89
N SER A 103 12.74 8.42 -4.41
CA SER A 103 12.50 7.23 -3.57
C SER A 103 13.76 6.71 -2.88
N VAL A 104 14.91 6.79 -3.55
CA VAL A 104 16.23 6.45 -2.96
C VAL A 104 16.61 7.46 -1.87
N ALA A 105 16.25 8.74 -2.06
CA ALA A 105 16.46 9.79 -1.08
C ALA A 105 15.66 9.54 0.21
N ILE A 106 14.44 9.00 0.13
CA ILE A 106 13.67 8.66 1.34
C ILE A 106 14.27 7.47 2.08
N VAL A 107 14.74 6.43 1.39
CA VAL A 107 15.42 5.30 2.06
C VAL A 107 16.76 5.75 2.67
N ALA A 108 17.50 6.62 1.99
CA ALA A 108 18.72 7.23 2.52
C ALA A 108 18.44 8.17 3.69
N ALA A 109 17.38 8.97 3.63
CA ALA A 109 16.93 9.86 4.71
C ALA A 109 16.36 9.06 5.88
N LEU A 110 15.68 7.94 5.66
CA LEU A 110 15.28 7.02 6.72
C LEU A 110 16.53 6.43 7.38
N LYS A 111 17.51 5.95 6.61
CA LYS A 111 18.81 5.56 7.18
C LYS A 111 19.46 6.70 7.97
N SER A 112 19.44 7.94 7.50
CA SER A 112 20.02 9.07 8.23
C SER A 112 19.18 9.53 9.42
N THR A 113 17.87 9.32 9.42
CA THR A 113 16.97 9.69 10.54
C THR A 113 16.98 8.63 11.63
N TYR A 114 17.08 7.35 11.24
CA TYR A 114 17.17 6.22 12.17
C TYR A 114 18.60 5.96 12.68
N LEU A 115 19.65 6.38 11.94
CA LEU A 115 21.06 6.28 12.38
C LEU A 115 21.63 7.62 12.86
N GLY A 116 21.05 8.76 12.48
CA GLY A 116 21.39 10.09 12.99
C GLY A 116 20.52 10.41 14.19
N GLY A 117 20.93 9.91 15.36
CA GLY A 117 20.24 10.07 16.64
C GLY A 117 20.24 11.50 17.20
N SER A 118 19.65 12.47 16.49
CA SER A 118 19.64 13.86 16.97
C SER A 118 18.35 14.65 16.72
N ALA A 119 17.20 13.99 16.49
CA ALA A 119 15.92 14.69 16.34
C ALA A 119 14.73 14.03 17.07
N LEU A 120 14.99 13.01 17.90
CA LEU A 120 14.00 12.43 18.80
C LEU A 120 14.41 12.79 20.24
N HIS A 121 13.41 13.02 21.07
CA HIS A 121 13.47 13.34 22.50
C HIS A 121 14.79 12.90 23.19
N PRO A 122 15.45 13.77 23.98
CA PRO A 122 16.82 13.57 24.47
C PRO A 122 17.09 12.28 25.27
N ASP A 123 16.05 11.52 25.64
CA ASP A 123 16.16 10.28 26.42
C ASP A 123 16.01 8.99 25.61
N CYS A 124 15.85 9.06 24.28
CA CYS A 124 15.71 7.86 23.44
C CYS A 124 17.08 7.31 23.00
N ASP A 125 17.72 6.56 23.89
CA ASP A 125 18.91 5.75 23.61
C ASP A 125 18.66 4.85 22.37
N GLY A 126 19.51 4.99 21.34
CA GLY A 126 19.44 4.30 20.03
C GLY A 126 19.58 2.77 20.06
N ARG A 127 19.36 2.12 21.21
CA ARG A 127 19.35 0.67 21.40
C ARG A 127 18.02 0.01 21.05
N TYR A 128 16.93 0.76 20.89
CA TYR A 128 15.60 0.22 20.63
C TYR A 128 15.34 -0.21 19.17
N LEU A 129 16.22 0.14 18.23
CA LEU A 129 15.94 0.01 16.79
C LEU A 129 16.54 -1.24 16.13
N LYS A 130 17.40 -2.01 16.82
CA LYS A 130 18.00 -3.24 16.24
C LYS A 130 17.04 -4.43 16.15
N GLY A 131 15.84 -4.34 16.75
CA GLY A 131 14.81 -5.38 16.73
C GLY A 131 13.49 -5.00 16.03
N GLN A 132 13.39 -3.79 15.47
CA GLN A 132 12.16 -3.28 14.85
C GLN A 132 12.21 -3.39 13.32
N THR A 133 12.06 -4.61 12.82
CA THR A 133 11.75 -4.90 11.41
C THR A 133 10.36 -5.52 11.29
N ARG A 134 9.37 -4.93 11.98
CA ARG A 134 7.99 -5.44 12.02
C ARG A 134 7.00 -4.30 11.75
N SER A 135 6.14 -4.49 10.75
CA SER A 135 4.98 -3.64 10.48
C SER A 135 4.12 -3.49 11.74
N ASN A 136 4.28 -2.38 12.46
CA ASN A 136 3.60 -2.09 13.71
C ASN A 136 2.99 -0.69 13.68
N ALA A 137 2.15 -0.35 14.67
CA ALA A 137 1.40 0.91 14.69
C ALA A 137 2.23 2.17 14.98
N ILE A 138 3.51 2.04 15.36
CA ILE A 138 4.38 3.18 15.72
C ILE A 138 5.03 3.76 14.45
N GLU A 139 5.42 2.90 13.52
CA GLU A 139 6.09 3.29 12.27
C GLU A 139 5.28 4.20 11.32
N PRO A 140 3.93 4.11 11.20
CA PRO A 140 3.14 4.93 10.29
C PRO A 140 3.19 6.44 10.59
N GLY A 141 3.35 6.85 11.86
CA GLY A 141 3.31 8.27 12.25
C GLY A 141 4.45 9.09 11.64
N PRO A 142 5.72 8.76 11.93
CA PRO A 142 6.88 9.42 11.34
C PRO A 142 6.92 9.28 9.82
N ILE A 143 6.56 8.10 9.29
CA ILE A 143 6.51 7.83 7.84
C ILE A 143 5.46 8.73 7.15
N ARG A 144 4.28 8.91 7.74
CA ARG A 144 3.25 9.80 7.21
C ARG A 144 3.73 11.25 7.19
N TRP A 145 4.44 11.69 8.23
CA TRP A 145 5.04 13.03 8.28
C TRP A 145 6.07 13.22 7.16
N LEU A 146 6.99 12.27 6.99
CA LEU A 146 7.97 12.28 5.89
C LEU A 146 7.30 12.33 4.52
N THR A 147 6.24 11.55 4.30
CA THR A 147 5.52 11.58 3.01
C THR A 147 4.78 12.89 2.75
N ARG A 148 4.31 13.58 3.80
CA ARG A 148 3.69 14.91 3.69
C ARG A 148 4.71 16.00 3.36
N VAL A 149 5.90 15.95 3.96
CA VAL A 149 6.99 16.89 3.65
C VAL A 149 7.37 16.75 2.17
N TRP A 150 7.52 15.52 1.69
CA TRP A 150 7.89 15.24 0.31
C TRP A 150 6.80 15.55 -0.72
N SER A 151 5.51 15.56 -0.36
CA SER A 151 4.45 15.98 -1.27
C SER A 151 4.39 17.50 -1.48
N HIS A 152 5.03 18.28 -0.60
CA HIS A 152 5.04 19.74 -0.63
C HIS A 152 6.39 20.35 -1.02
N THR A 153 7.44 19.54 -1.19
CA THR A 153 8.69 20.05 -1.76
C THR A 153 8.47 20.33 -3.26
N PRO A 154 8.54 21.58 -3.73
CA PRO A 154 8.57 21.83 -5.17
C PRO A 154 9.77 21.08 -5.76
N ILE A 155 9.62 20.58 -6.99
CA ILE A 155 10.72 20.11 -7.81
C ILE A 155 11.68 21.30 -7.94
N CYS A 156 12.65 21.40 -7.04
CA CYS A 156 13.65 22.44 -7.08
C CYS A 156 14.54 22.10 -8.28
N SER A 157 14.37 22.85 -9.37
CA SER A 157 15.20 22.71 -10.55
C SER A 157 16.67 22.79 -10.12
N MET A 158 17.44 21.75 -10.40
CA MET A 158 18.90 21.80 -10.27
C MET A 158 19.42 22.90 -11.18
N ARG A 159 19.66 24.10 -10.64
CA ARG A 159 20.60 25.03 -11.26
C ARG A 159 21.98 24.43 -11.06
N SER A 160 22.54 23.95 -12.17
CA SER A 160 23.96 23.64 -12.34
C SER A 160 24.80 24.77 -11.72
N ILE A 161 25.50 24.46 -10.63
CA ILE A 161 26.61 25.27 -10.16
C ILE A 161 27.73 25.07 -11.19
N ARG A 162 28.04 26.13 -11.94
CA ARG A 162 29.31 26.25 -12.66
C ARG A 162 30.40 26.62 -11.66
#